data_AF-A0A8H5M1Y4-F1
#
_entry.id   AF-A0A8H5M1Y4-F1
#
_cell.length_a   1.000
_cell.length_b   1.000
_cell.length_c   1.000
_cell.angle_alpha   90.00
_cell.angle_beta   90.00
_cell.angle_gamma   90.00
#
_symmetry.space_group_name_H-M   'P 1'
#
loop_
_entity.id
_entity.type
_entity.pdbx_description
1 polymer ?
#
loop_
_entity_poly.entity_id
_entity_poly.type
_entity_poly.pdbx_seq_one_letter_code
_entity_poly.pdbx_strand_id
1 'polypeptide(L)'
;MPFSKDELRVAFQDALLVNPYLDLEHFIGNHVGGEHFWVNLQPFLLHRGYRLRPRYHSDWRAPWSQGDSLDFRVYEFEEAVTLMKGRNLLDAIRISDGARVVLRRVETWRDELPIAQYLSSPDMQCDPRNHTVPILDILLLPDDDEHALLVMPQLILFDQLPFRRLGEFVDAFRQYCEGLDFLHEHRIAHRDACWFNLMMDGSKLVPRGVHFMVPRTHDGLTRGLEWHDRSSVGPIKYYFIDFGLSKWFYPGEKIESSGAYGQDRSVPEHKVEEPHDPFKVDIYQLGKVLIEMIRVRLIALVKPPFPDKNIRNTKAWNHYSKLRLQ
;
A
#
# COMPACT_ATOMS: atom_id res chain seq x y z
N MET A 1 9.82 -37.77 2.31
CA MET A 1 10.97 -37.72 1.37
C MET A 1 10.76 -36.53 0.43
N PRO A 2 11.77 -35.93 -0.22
CA PRO A 2 11.49 -34.96 -1.27
C PRO A 2 10.64 -35.63 -2.36
N PHE A 3 9.59 -34.95 -2.81
CA PHE A 3 8.70 -35.42 -3.87
C PHE A 3 9.49 -35.79 -5.13
N SER A 4 9.06 -36.82 -5.83
CA SER A 4 9.62 -37.15 -7.14
C SER A 4 9.34 -36.02 -8.14
N LYS A 5 10.17 -35.92 -9.19
CA LYS A 5 9.98 -34.91 -10.24
C LYS A 5 8.61 -35.04 -10.93
N ASP A 6 8.08 -36.26 -11.04
CA ASP A 6 6.80 -36.51 -11.68
C ASP A 6 5.62 -36.10 -10.80
N GLU A 7 5.69 -36.34 -9.49
CA GLU A 7 4.68 -35.87 -8.52
C GLU A 7 4.60 -34.34 -8.48
N LEU A 8 5.76 -33.67 -8.45
CA LEU A 8 5.84 -32.21 -8.51
C LEU A 8 5.24 -31.66 -9.80
N ARG A 9 5.53 -32.31 -10.93
CA ARG A 9 5.03 -31.88 -12.24
C ARG A 9 3.52 -31.96 -12.33
N VAL A 10 2.91 -33.06 -11.88
CA VAL A 10 1.45 -33.25 -11.92
C VAL A 10 0.76 -32.25 -10.99
N ALA A 11 1.19 -32.16 -9.73
CA ALA A 11 0.58 -31.25 -8.76
C ALA A 11 0.69 -29.77 -9.19
N PHE A 12 1.82 -29.38 -9.78
CA PHE A 12 2.01 -28.02 -10.30
C PHE A 12 1.12 -27.74 -11.52
N GLN A 13 0.94 -28.73 -12.42
CA GLN A 13 0.01 -28.59 -13.55
C GLN A 13 -1.43 -28.36 -13.07
N ASP A 14 -1.88 -29.10 -12.06
CA ASP A 14 -3.21 -28.92 -11.48
C ASP A 14 -3.34 -27.55 -10.80
N ALA A 15 -2.31 -27.11 -10.06
CA ALA A 15 -2.29 -25.79 -9.44
C ALA A 15 -2.34 -24.65 -10.48
N LEU A 16 -1.69 -24.80 -11.64
CA LEU A 16 -1.73 -23.85 -12.74
C LEU A 16 -3.13 -23.72 -13.39
N LEU A 17 -3.97 -24.76 -13.31
CA LEU A 17 -5.38 -24.65 -13.76
C LEU A 17 -6.18 -23.70 -12.88
N VAL A 18 -5.83 -23.59 -11.59
CA VAL A 18 -6.47 -22.69 -10.64
C VAL A 18 -5.85 -21.29 -10.71
N ASN A 19 -4.53 -21.19 -10.85
CA ASN A 19 -3.81 -19.94 -10.99
C ASN A 19 -2.70 -20.06 -12.07
N PRO A 20 -2.92 -19.54 -13.27
CA PRO A 20 -1.97 -19.65 -14.37
C PRO A 20 -0.68 -18.82 -14.17
N TYR A 21 -0.61 -17.99 -13.13
CA TYR A 21 0.55 -17.18 -12.79
C TYR A 21 1.34 -17.73 -11.60
N LEU A 22 1.02 -18.95 -11.13
CA LEU A 22 1.73 -19.56 -10.02
C LEU A 22 3.19 -19.84 -10.41
N ASP A 23 4.11 -19.31 -9.63
CA ASP A 23 5.53 -19.59 -9.75
C ASP A 23 5.86 -20.94 -9.11
N LEU A 24 6.73 -21.73 -9.76
CA LEU A 24 7.09 -23.07 -9.28
C LEU A 24 7.84 -23.02 -7.95
N GLU A 25 8.77 -22.08 -7.78
CA GLU A 25 9.52 -21.90 -6.54
C GLU A 25 8.56 -21.53 -5.40
N HIS A 26 7.62 -20.64 -5.69
CA HIS A 26 6.57 -20.31 -4.73
C HIS A 26 5.69 -21.53 -4.38
N PHE A 27 5.30 -22.33 -5.37
CA PHE A 27 4.47 -23.52 -5.17
C PHE A 27 5.14 -24.56 -4.28
N ILE A 28 6.44 -24.83 -4.48
CA ILE A 28 7.19 -25.79 -3.67
C ILE A 28 7.57 -25.24 -2.28
N GLY A 29 7.22 -23.97 -2.01
CA GLY A 29 7.42 -23.34 -0.71
C GLY A 29 8.73 -22.60 -0.56
N ASN A 30 9.45 -22.34 -1.65
CA ASN A 30 10.64 -21.50 -1.63
C ASN A 30 10.24 -20.01 -1.58
N HIS A 31 11.13 -19.19 -1.03
CA HIS A 31 11.04 -17.74 -1.10
C HIS A 31 11.40 -17.28 -2.51
N VAL A 32 10.73 -16.23 -2.99
CA VAL A 32 10.92 -15.73 -4.36
C VAL A 32 11.21 -14.24 -4.40
N GLY A 33 12.07 -13.82 -5.33
CA GLY A 33 12.34 -12.40 -5.61
C GLY A 33 12.75 -11.60 -4.37
N GLY A 34 11.98 -10.57 -4.04
CA GLY A 34 12.25 -9.67 -2.92
C GLY A 34 12.04 -10.28 -1.52
N GLU A 35 11.49 -11.50 -1.42
CA GLU A 35 11.26 -12.14 -0.12
C GLU A 35 12.57 -12.45 0.63
N HIS A 36 13.64 -12.79 -0.09
CA HIS A 36 14.94 -13.09 0.52
C HIS A 36 15.49 -11.93 1.36
N PHE A 37 15.27 -10.68 0.93
CA PHE A 37 15.66 -9.51 1.70
C PHE A 37 14.99 -9.50 3.08
N TRP A 38 13.67 -9.75 3.11
CA TRP A 38 12.90 -9.75 4.36
C TRP A 38 13.19 -10.96 5.24
N VAL A 39 13.44 -12.14 4.66
CA VAL A 39 13.85 -13.34 5.39
C VAL A 39 15.19 -13.11 6.10
N ASN A 40 16.18 -12.56 5.38
CA ASN A 40 17.50 -12.27 5.95
C ASN A 40 17.42 -11.23 7.07
N LEU A 41 16.50 -10.26 6.96
CA LEU A 41 16.33 -9.20 7.93
C LEU A 41 15.42 -9.58 9.11
N GLN A 42 14.71 -10.71 9.03
CA GLN A 42 13.73 -11.12 10.03
C GLN A 42 14.31 -11.21 11.45
N PRO A 43 15.52 -11.78 11.70
CA PRO A 43 16.08 -11.84 13.04
C PRO A 43 16.36 -10.45 13.63
N PHE A 44 16.86 -9.53 12.80
CA PHE A 44 17.09 -8.14 13.19
C PHE A 44 15.78 -7.42 13.54
N LEU A 45 14.76 -7.54 12.69
CA LEU A 45 13.45 -6.94 12.92
C LEU A 45 12.80 -7.47 14.20
N LEU A 46 12.87 -8.79 14.43
CA LEU A 46 12.36 -9.42 15.64
C LEU A 46 13.06 -8.87 16.88
N HIS A 47 14.39 -8.74 16.85
CA HIS A 47 15.19 -8.13 17.92
C HIS A 47 14.81 -6.66 18.18
N ARG A 48 14.50 -5.90 17.12
CA ARG A 48 14.02 -4.51 17.20
C ARG A 48 12.54 -4.38 17.60
N GLY A 49 11.84 -5.48 17.86
CA GLY A 49 10.46 -5.47 18.36
C GLY A 49 9.39 -5.56 17.27
N TYR A 50 9.74 -5.99 16.05
CA TYR A 50 8.82 -6.11 14.91
C TYR A 50 8.76 -7.56 14.42
N ARG A 51 7.57 -8.17 14.52
CA ARG A 51 7.34 -9.55 14.13
C ARG A 51 6.78 -9.62 12.72
N LEU A 52 7.51 -10.25 11.81
CA LEU A 52 7.03 -10.58 10.47
C LEU A 52 6.11 -11.81 10.47
N ARG A 53 5.30 -11.95 9.41
CA ARG A 53 4.48 -13.15 9.15
C ARG A 53 5.34 -14.42 9.11
N PRO A 54 4.79 -15.59 9.47
CA PRO A 54 5.55 -16.86 9.55
C PRO A 54 6.40 -17.15 8.32
N ARG A 55 5.89 -16.85 7.11
CA ARG A 55 6.62 -17.04 5.85
C ARG A 55 8.04 -16.49 5.85
N TYR A 56 8.29 -15.38 6.53
CA TYR A 56 9.59 -14.71 6.50
C TYR A 56 10.57 -15.21 7.57
N HIS A 57 10.20 -16.24 8.35
CA HIS A 57 11.09 -16.83 9.35
C HIS A 57 12.05 -17.81 8.66
N SER A 58 13.31 -17.86 9.11
CA SER A 58 14.37 -18.66 8.47
C SER A 58 14.12 -20.17 8.54
N ASP A 59 13.37 -20.62 9.55
CA ASP A 59 12.98 -22.01 9.78
C ASP A 59 11.58 -22.35 9.24
N TRP A 60 10.92 -21.39 8.59
CA TRP A 60 9.59 -21.60 8.02
C TRP A 60 9.61 -22.70 6.96
N ARG A 61 8.55 -23.51 6.99
CA ARG A 61 8.31 -24.55 6.00
C ARG A 61 6.88 -24.41 5.51
N ALA A 62 6.71 -24.41 4.19
CA ALA A 62 5.39 -24.33 3.58
C ALA A 62 4.48 -25.46 4.09
N PRO A 63 3.34 -25.14 4.72
CA PRO A 63 2.44 -26.14 5.29
C PRO A 63 1.78 -27.04 4.23
N TRP A 64 1.59 -26.54 3.00
CA TRP A 64 1.06 -27.30 1.86
C TRP A 64 2.08 -28.24 1.19
N SER A 65 3.35 -28.19 1.60
CA SER A 65 4.41 -29.07 1.09
C SER A 65 4.96 -30.01 2.16
N GLN A 66 4.21 -30.26 3.23
CA GLN A 66 4.57 -31.21 4.29
C GLN A 66 3.88 -32.58 4.11
N GLY A 67 4.65 -33.67 4.32
CA GLY A 67 4.14 -35.05 4.24
C GLY A 67 4.36 -35.73 2.88
N ASP A 68 3.49 -36.68 2.53
CA ASP A 68 3.54 -37.49 1.30
C ASP A 68 2.62 -36.94 0.17
N SER A 69 2.06 -35.74 0.31
CA SER A 69 1.22 -35.12 -0.72
C SER A 69 1.51 -33.63 -0.89
N LEU A 70 1.76 -33.19 -2.13
CA LEU A 70 1.68 -31.77 -2.50
C LEU A 70 0.20 -31.39 -2.56
N ASP A 71 -0.21 -30.47 -1.69
CA ASP A 71 -1.56 -29.96 -1.72
C ASP A 71 -1.66 -28.86 -2.79
N PHE A 72 -2.44 -29.11 -3.85
CA PHE A 72 -2.74 -28.12 -4.88
C PHE A 72 -3.54 -26.92 -4.33
N ARG A 73 -4.02 -27.00 -3.07
CA ARG A 73 -4.71 -25.94 -2.33
C ARG A 73 -3.76 -24.96 -1.63
N VAL A 74 -2.61 -24.65 -2.24
CA VAL A 74 -1.68 -23.61 -1.76
C VAL A 74 -2.38 -22.28 -1.42
N TYR A 75 -3.46 -21.94 -2.15
CA TYR A 75 -4.26 -20.73 -1.94
C TYR A 75 -5.13 -20.73 -0.68
N GLU A 76 -5.21 -21.84 0.05
CA GLU A 76 -5.90 -21.94 1.35
C GLU A 76 -5.00 -21.53 2.52
N PHE A 77 -3.74 -21.18 2.27
CA PHE A 77 -2.77 -20.77 3.28
C PHE A 77 -2.38 -19.30 3.15
N GLU A 78 -2.43 -18.54 4.25
CA GLU A 78 -2.09 -17.12 4.27
C GLU A 78 -0.64 -16.91 3.82
N GLU A 79 0.24 -17.85 4.15
CA GLU A 79 1.66 -17.84 3.82
C GLU A 79 1.92 -18.04 2.32
N ALA A 80 0.92 -18.39 1.52
CA ALA A 80 1.00 -18.34 0.06
C ALA A 80 0.71 -16.94 -0.50
N VAL A 81 0.18 -16.03 0.32
CA VAL A 81 -0.10 -14.66 -0.07
C VAL A 81 1.17 -13.82 0.07
N THR A 82 1.95 -13.77 -1.00
CA THR A 82 3.28 -13.14 -1.03
C THR A 82 3.27 -11.75 -1.63
N LEU A 83 4.40 -11.07 -1.49
CA LEU A 83 4.63 -9.78 -2.12
C LEU A 83 4.52 -9.92 -3.65
N MET A 84 3.80 -8.99 -4.27
CA MET A 84 3.98 -8.78 -5.71
C MET A 84 5.43 -8.36 -5.96
N LYS A 85 6.07 -8.98 -6.96
CA LYS A 85 7.47 -8.81 -7.32
C LYS A 85 7.87 -7.32 -7.34
N GLY A 86 8.95 -6.97 -6.64
CA GLY A 86 9.54 -5.61 -6.67
C GLY A 86 9.00 -4.62 -5.63
N ARG A 87 8.21 -5.04 -4.65
CA ARG A 87 7.75 -4.15 -3.57
C ARG A 87 8.78 -4.01 -2.45
N ASN A 88 9.17 -2.77 -2.17
CA ASN A 88 10.00 -2.35 -1.04
C ASN A 88 9.19 -2.22 0.27
N LEU A 89 8.09 -2.98 0.41
CA LEU A 89 7.10 -2.83 1.47
C LEU A 89 6.73 -4.20 2.04
N LEU A 90 6.63 -4.33 3.36
CA LEU A 90 6.12 -5.53 4.03
C LEU A 90 5.37 -5.19 5.32
N ASP A 91 4.33 -5.96 5.65
CA ASP A 91 3.61 -5.83 6.91
C ASP A 91 4.31 -6.51 8.09
N ALA A 92 4.13 -5.96 9.29
CA ALA A 92 4.63 -6.52 10.53
C ALA A 92 3.70 -6.21 11.71
N ILE A 93 3.91 -6.90 12.83
CA ILE A 93 3.29 -6.59 14.11
C ILE A 93 4.33 -6.00 15.05
N ARG A 94 4.10 -4.79 15.56
CA ARG A 94 4.91 -4.22 16.64
C ARG A 94 4.59 -4.95 17.94
N ILE A 95 5.61 -5.51 18.58
CA ILE A 95 5.45 -6.43 19.71
C ILE A 95 4.97 -5.71 20.98
N SER A 96 5.39 -4.46 21.18
CA SER A 96 5.10 -3.71 22.41
C SER A 96 3.61 -3.45 22.65
N ASP A 97 2.81 -3.33 21.58
CA ASP A 97 1.39 -2.98 21.66
C ASP A 97 0.48 -3.79 20.72
N GLY A 98 1.05 -4.69 19.91
CA GLY A 98 0.31 -5.47 18.93
C GLY A 98 -0.16 -4.67 17.71
N ALA A 99 0.33 -3.44 17.52
CA ALA A 99 -0.08 -2.61 16.39
C ALA A 99 0.37 -3.23 15.06
N ARG A 100 -0.52 -3.19 14.07
CA ARG A 100 -0.20 -3.54 12.68
C ARG A 100 0.55 -2.38 12.03
N VAL A 101 1.73 -2.66 11.51
CA VAL A 101 2.61 -1.69 10.88
C VAL A 101 3.06 -2.16 9.50
N VAL A 102 3.55 -1.23 8.70
CA VAL A 102 4.17 -1.47 7.40
C VAL A 102 5.61 -0.98 7.47
N LEU A 103 6.52 -1.80 6.98
CA LEU A 103 7.93 -1.52 6.83
C LEU A 103 8.16 -1.11 5.38
N ARG A 104 8.72 0.08 5.15
CA ARG A 104 9.09 0.57 3.82
C ARG A 104 10.59 0.76 3.75
N ARG A 105 11.24 0.10 2.79
CA ARG A 105 12.65 0.34 2.48
C ARG A 105 12.78 1.59 1.62
N VAL A 106 13.59 2.53 2.10
CA VAL A 106 13.90 3.80 1.43
C VAL A 106 15.41 3.97 1.28
N GLU A 107 15.81 4.74 0.27
CA GLU A 107 17.20 5.11 0.04
C GLU A 107 17.59 6.27 0.98
N THR A 108 18.72 6.18 1.66
CA THR A 108 19.15 7.18 2.67
C THR A 108 19.60 8.50 2.05
N TRP A 109 20.01 8.49 0.78
CA TRP A 109 20.52 9.64 0.04
C TRP A 109 19.44 10.42 -0.72
N ARG A 110 18.17 9.96 -0.70
CA ARG A 110 17.04 10.68 -1.29
C ARG A 110 16.28 11.52 -0.28
N ASP A 111 15.51 12.48 -0.80
CA ASP A 111 14.69 13.39 0.00
C ASP A 111 13.59 12.68 0.83
N GLU A 112 13.19 11.45 0.48
CA GLU A 112 12.10 10.74 1.16
C GLU A 112 12.35 10.59 2.67
N LEU A 113 13.56 10.19 3.07
CA LEU A 113 13.91 10.01 4.48
C LEU A 113 13.89 11.32 5.30
N PRO A 114 14.61 12.39 4.90
CA PRO A 114 14.57 13.66 5.63
C PRO A 114 13.18 14.31 5.61
N ILE A 115 12.41 14.20 4.52
CA ILE A 115 11.01 14.65 4.48
C ILE A 115 10.18 13.89 5.52
N ALA A 116 10.26 12.56 5.55
CA ALA A 116 9.49 11.73 6.46
C ALA A 116 9.84 12.02 7.94
N GLN A 117 11.13 12.25 8.24
CA GLN A 117 11.59 12.69 9.56
C GLN A 117 11.03 14.06 9.96
N TYR A 118 11.09 15.04 9.04
CA TYR A 118 10.58 16.38 9.29
C TYR A 118 9.07 16.39 9.56
N LEU A 119 8.30 15.77 8.67
CA LEU A 119 6.84 15.70 8.76
C LEU A 119 6.36 14.91 9.99
N SER A 120 7.19 13.99 10.51
CA SER A 120 6.91 13.22 11.72
C SER A 120 7.52 13.84 12.99
N SER A 121 8.16 14.99 12.90
CA SER A 121 8.67 15.68 14.10
C SER A 121 7.52 16.08 15.03
N PRO A 122 7.75 16.20 16.36
CA PRO A 122 6.70 16.55 17.31
C PRO A 122 5.94 17.83 16.95
N ASP A 123 6.64 18.87 16.49
CA ASP A 123 6.03 20.15 16.09
C ASP A 123 5.10 19.98 14.88
N MET A 124 5.53 19.20 13.88
CA MET A 124 4.72 18.96 12.68
C MET A 124 3.54 18.05 12.98
N GLN A 125 3.68 17.06 13.87
CA GLN A 125 2.56 16.20 14.28
C GLN A 125 1.51 16.93 15.15
N CYS A 126 1.88 18.06 15.76
CA CYS A 126 0.93 18.90 16.50
C CYS A 126 0.04 19.75 15.58
N ASP A 127 0.45 20.01 14.33
CA ASP A 127 -0.39 20.73 13.36
C ASP A 127 -1.52 19.80 12.86
N PRO A 128 -2.80 20.12 13.11
CA PRO A 128 -3.92 19.28 12.68
C PRO A 128 -4.11 19.21 11.17
N ARG A 129 -3.45 20.09 10.39
CA ARG A 129 -3.44 20.05 8.92
C ARG A 129 -2.43 19.03 8.37
N ASN A 130 -1.55 18.50 9.22
CA ASN A 130 -0.59 17.47 8.82
C ASN A 130 -1.30 16.12 8.60
N HIS A 131 -1.81 15.94 7.39
CA HIS A 131 -2.40 14.70 6.89
C HIS A 131 -1.36 13.85 6.15
N THR A 132 -0.13 13.76 6.69
CA THR A 132 0.92 12.89 6.17
C THR A 132 1.07 11.67 7.07
N VAL A 133 1.44 10.52 6.52
CA VAL A 133 1.57 9.30 7.32
C VAL A 133 2.66 9.48 8.38
N PRO A 134 2.35 9.24 9.68
CA PRO A 134 3.34 9.37 10.72
C PRO A 134 4.36 8.23 10.63
N ILE A 135 5.65 8.57 10.79
CA ILE A 135 6.72 7.59 10.96
C ILE A 135 6.84 7.26 12.45
N LEU A 136 6.61 5.99 12.76
CA LEU A 136 6.61 5.45 14.13
C LEU A 136 8.02 5.11 14.61
N ASP A 137 8.90 4.72 13.69
CA ASP A 137 10.29 4.34 13.94
C ASP A 137 11.09 4.37 12.63
N ILE A 138 12.41 4.53 12.73
CA ILE A 138 13.35 4.47 11.62
C ILE A 138 14.43 3.48 11.98
N LEU A 139 14.54 2.41 11.20
CA LEU A 139 15.50 1.34 11.42
C LEU A 139 16.63 1.46 10.39
N LEU A 140 17.84 1.76 10.86
CA LEU A 140 19.06 1.61 10.07
C LEU A 140 19.37 0.12 9.94
N LEU A 141 19.76 -0.30 8.74
CA LEU A 141 20.05 -1.69 8.44
C LEU A 141 21.47 -2.05 8.90
N PRO A 142 21.70 -3.28 9.41
CA PRO A 142 23.06 -3.77 9.66
C PRO A 142 23.86 -3.81 8.35
N ASP A 143 25.05 -3.21 8.35
CA ASP A 143 26.00 -3.22 7.23
C ASP A 143 25.46 -2.66 5.89
N ASP A 144 24.42 -1.81 5.93
CA ASP A 144 23.84 -1.14 4.75
C ASP A 144 23.51 0.33 5.09
N ASP A 145 24.42 1.24 4.71
CA ASP A 145 24.26 2.68 4.89
C ASP A 145 23.43 3.34 3.76
N GLU A 146 23.12 2.60 2.71
CA GLU A 146 22.37 3.09 1.54
C GLU A 146 20.85 3.02 1.75
N HIS A 147 20.40 2.23 2.73
CA HIS A 147 18.97 2.01 2.96
C HIS A 147 18.58 2.09 4.44
N ALA A 148 17.37 2.57 4.66
CA ALA A 148 16.69 2.51 5.95
C ALA A 148 15.30 1.91 5.80
N LEU A 149 14.73 1.44 6.91
CA LEU A 149 13.30 1.11 6.97
C LEU A 149 12.54 2.18 7.72
N LEU A 150 11.52 2.74 7.07
CA LEU A 150 10.48 3.51 7.72
C LEU A 150 9.42 2.56 8.27
N VAL A 151 9.08 2.70 9.55
CA VAL A 151 7.96 1.99 10.17
C VAL A 151 6.76 2.93 10.20
N MET A 152 5.68 2.55 9.54
CA MET A 152 4.45 3.36 9.46
C MET A 152 3.22 2.54 9.88
N PRO A 153 2.12 3.17 10.33
CA PRO A 153 0.88 2.45 10.61
C PRO A 153 0.38 1.70 9.38
N GLN A 154 -0.23 0.52 9.57
CA GLN A 154 -0.94 -0.14 8.48
C GLN A 154 -2.25 0.60 8.19
N LEU A 155 -2.27 1.35 7.08
CA LEU A 155 -3.44 2.05 6.58
C LEU A 155 -4.17 1.22 5.51
N ILE A 156 -5.38 1.67 5.15
CA ILE A 156 -6.14 1.13 4.02
C ILE A 156 -6.41 2.23 3.00
N LEU A 157 -6.61 1.87 1.72
CA LEU A 157 -6.97 2.83 0.68
C LEU A 157 -8.23 3.61 1.09
N PHE A 158 -8.24 4.91 0.80
CA PHE A 158 -9.30 5.82 1.23
C PHE A 158 -10.70 5.39 0.76
N ASP A 159 -10.77 4.76 -0.42
CA ASP A 159 -11.99 4.27 -1.06
C ASP A 159 -12.22 2.75 -0.89
N GLN A 160 -11.36 2.06 -0.13
CA GLN A 160 -11.46 0.62 0.13
C GLN A 160 -12.84 0.22 0.68
N LEU A 161 -13.41 1.09 1.53
CA LEU A 161 -14.77 1.00 2.03
C LEU A 161 -15.63 2.12 1.41
N PRO A 162 -16.88 1.83 1.01
CA PRO A 162 -17.71 2.77 0.27
C PRO A 162 -18.01 4.02 1.10
N PHE A 163 -18.02 5.18 0.44
CA PHE A 163 -18.64 6.39 0.96
C PHE A 163 -20.16 6.25 0.84
N ARG A 164 -20.87 6.18 1.97
CA ARG A 164 -22.34 6.07 1.99
C ARG A 164 -23.00 7.43 2.04
N ARG A 165 -22.32 8.46 2.54
CA ARG A 165 -22.85 9.83 2.68
C ARG A 165 -21.97 10.84 1.95
N LEU A 166 -22.56 11.96 1.53
CA LEU A 166 -21.80 13.05 0.92
C LEU A 166 -20.83 13.69 1.93
N GLY A 167 -21.25 13.84 3.18
CA GLY A 167 -20.41 14.41 4.24
C GLY A 167 -19.12 13.62 4.49
N GLU A 168 -19.14 12.28 4.39
CA GLU A 168 -17.95 11.44 4.53
C GLU A 168 -16.92 11.70 3.41
N PHE A 169 -17.43 11.89 2.20
CA PHE A 169 -16.59 12.19 1.04
C PHE A 169 -16.02 13.60 1.11
N VAL A 170 -16.85 14.59 1.46
CA VAL A 170 -16.42 15.97 1.65
C VAL A 170 -15.39 16.08 2.76
N ASP A 171 -15.56 15.36 3.87
CA ASP A 171 -14.60 15.35 4.97
C ASP A 171 -13.24 14.76 4.55
N ALA A 172 -13.22 13.65 3.80
CA ALA A 172 -12.00 13.06 3.27
C ALA A 172 -11.23 14.04 2.36
N PHE A 173 -11.91 14.65 1.39
CA PHE A 173 -11.27 15.58 0.46
C PHE A 173 -10.88 16.91 1.10
N ARG A 174 -11.62 17.36 2.11
CA ARG A 174 -11.20 18.50 2.94
C ARG A 174 -9.85 18.20 3.60
N GLN A 175 -9.69 17.03 4.25
CA GLN A 175 -8.43 16.62 4.87
C GLN A 175 -7.29 16.52 3.85
N TYR A 176 -7.52 15.95 2.66
CA TYR A 176 -6.49 15.93 1.61
C TYR A 176 -6.09 17.33 1.10
N CYS A 177 -7.04 18.25 0.95
CA CYS A 177 -6.72 19.63 0.61
C CYS A 177 -5.91 20.32 1.71
N GLU A 178 -6.28 20.13 2.98
CA GLU A 178 -5.53 20.63 4.14
C GLU A 178 -4.10 20.06 4.17
N GLY A 179 -3.94 18.78 3.85
CA GLY A 179 -2.63 18.14 3.80
C GLY A 179 -1.73 18.69 2.69
N LEU A 180 -2.27 18.98 1.50
CA LEU A 180 -1.50 19.64 0.45
C LEU A 180 -1.16 21.08 0.81
N ASP A 181 -2.10 21.85 1.36
CA ASP A 181 -1.86 23.22 1.83
C ASP A 181 -0.74 23.26 2.89
N PHE A 182 -0.78 22.35 3.86
CA PHE A 182 0.29 22.14 4.84
C PHE A 182 1.63 21.82 4.18
N LEU A 183 1.68 20.82 3.29
CA LEU A 183 2.91 20.45 2.59
C LEU A 183 3.51 21.64 1.81
N HIS A 184 2.66 22.39 1.10
CA HIS A 184 3.07 23.53 0.29
C HIS A 184 3.55 24.71 1.16
N GLU A 185 2.92 24.96 2.32
CA GLU A 185 3.38 25.92 3.33
C GLU A 185 4.80 25.57 3.84
N HIS A 186 5.07 24.28 4.00
CA HIS A 186 6.39 23.74 4.36
C HIS A 186 7.37 23.59 3.18
N ARG A 187 6.98 24.09 2.00
CA ARG A 187 7.77 24.06 0.76
C ARG A 187 8.11 22.63 0.31
N ILE A 188 7.21 21.68 0.53
CA ILE A 188 7.34 20.28 0.10
C ILE A 188 6.29 20.01 -0.98
N ALA A 189 6.73 19.54 -2.15
CA ALA A 189 5.82 19.05 -3.18
C ALA A 189 5.74 17.53 -3.12
N HIS A 190 4.53 16.97 -3.10
CA HIS A 190 4.36 15.51 -3.05
C HIS A 190 4.76 14.85 -4.38
N ARG A 191 4.35 15.46 -5.50
CA ARG A 191 4.57 15.09 -6.92
C ARG A 191 3.94 13.76 -7.36
N ASP A 192 3.21 13.11 -6.47
CA ASP A 192 2.43 11.90 -6.76
C ASP A 192 1.20 11.81 -5.85
N ALA A 193 0.47 12.93 -5.67
CA ALA A 193 -0.76 13.04 -4.89
C ALA A 193 -1.96 12.35 -5.61
N CYS A 194 -1.77 11.07 -5.93
CA CYS A 194 -2.63 10.25 -6.78
C CYS A 194 -3.33 9.15 -5.99
N TRP A 195 -4.28 8.46 -6.63
CA TRP A 195 -5.23 7.54 -6.00
C TRP A 195 -4.59 6.53 -5.04
N PHE A 196 -3.46 5.92 -5.41
CA PHE A 196 -2.84 4.87 -4.59
C PHE A 196 -1.99 5.40 -3.44
N ASN A 197 -1.78 6.72 -3.37
CA ASN A 197 -1.10 7.40 -2.27
C ASN A 197 -2.07 8.09 -1.30
N LEU A 198 -3.39 7.93 -1.52
CA LEU A 198 -4.44 8.41 -0.63
C LEU A 198 -4.92 7.27 0.26
N MET A 199 -4.59 7.34 1.55
CA MET A 199 -4.89 6.30 2.53
C MET A 199 -5.74 6.86 3.68
N MET A 200 -6.27 5.96 4.51
CA MET A 200 -7.01 6.30 5.72
C MET A 200 -6.70 5.35 6.87
N ASP A 201 -6.88 5.84 8.09
CA ASP A 201 -6.89 4.99 9.28
C ASP A 201 -8.17 4.14 9.31
N GLY A 202 -8.00 2.85 9.03
CA GLY A 202 -9.07 1.87 9.03
C GLY A 202 -9.37 1.25 10.40
N SER A 203 -8.62 1.56 11.45
CA SER A 203 -8.68 0.86 12.74
C SER A 203 -10.08 0.87 13.37
N LYS A 204 -10.79 2.00 13.33
CA LYS A 204 -12.17 2.11 13.84
C LYS A 204 -13.21 1.50 12.90
N LEU A 205 -12.94 1.49 11.60
CA LEU A 205 -13.84 0.95 10.59
C LEU A 205 -13.79 -0.56 10.55
N VAL A 206 -12.60 -1.13 10.75
CA VAL A 206 -12.33 -2.56 10.70
C VAL A 206 -11.51 -2.92 11.95
N PRO A 207 -12.15 -3.05 13.14
CA PRO A 207 -11.43 -3.30 14.39
C PRO A 207 -10.57 -4.57 14.38
N ARG A 208 -10.98 -5.58 13.62
CA ARG A 208 -10.21 -6.82 13.41
C ARG A 208 -8.98 -6.65 12.51
N GLY A 209 -8.83 -5.48 11.87
CA GLY A 209 -7.82 -5.17 10.88
C GLY A 209 -8.12 -5.79 9.51
N VAL A 210 -7.30 -5.46 8.51
CA VAL A 210 -7.33 -6.11 7.19
C VAL A 210 -6.02 -6.83 6.93
N HIS A 211 -6.04 -7.85 6.08
CA HIS A 211 -4.81 -8.44 5.57
C HIS A 211 -4.13 -7.47 4.60
N PHE A 212 -2.84 -7.21 4.79
CA PHE A 212 -2.10 -6.18 4.05
C PHE A 212 -2.12 -6.39 2.54
N MET A 213 -1.88 -7.63 2.08
CA MET A 213 -1.88 -7.96 0.65
C MET A 213 -3.28 -8.16 0.06
N VAL A 214 -4.28 -8.43 0.91
CA VAL A 214 -5.66 -8.73 0.49
C VAL A 214 -6.61 -7.93 1.37
N PRO A 215 -6.69 -6.60 1.18
CA PRO A 215 -7.39 -5.71 2.11
C PRO A 215 -8.92 -5.88 2.14
N ARG A 216 -9.46 -6.89 1.45
CA ARG A 216 -10.87 -7.30 1.46
C ARG A 216 -11.12 -8.53 2.35
N THR A 217 -10.13 -8.97 3.10
CA THR A 217 -10.21 -10.08 4.06
C THR A 217 -9.48 -9.68 5.34
N HIS A 218 -9.73 -10.42 6.42
CA HIS A 218 -9.01 -10.23 7.70
C HIS A 218 -7.68 -10.99 7.74
N ASP A 219 -7.57 -12.08 6.98
CA ASP A 219 -6.57 -13.15 7.11
C ASP A 219 -5.92 -13.54 5.77
N GLY A 220 -6.23 -12.83 4.68
CA GLY A 220 -5.74 -13.17 3.34
C GLY A 220 -6.57 -14.21 2.59
N LEU A 221 -7.53 -14.86 3.27
CA LEU A 221 -8.19 -16.08 2.79
C LEU A 221 -9.73 -15.95 2.78
N THR A 222 -10.29 -15.61 3.94
CA THR A 222 -11.73 -15.67 4.20
C THR A 222 -12.41 -14.42 3.63
N ARG A 223 -13.32 -14.63 2.68
CA ARG A 223 -14.16 -13.55 2.13
C ARG A 223 -15.20 -13.10 3.14
N GLY A 224 -15.63 -11.85 3.00
CA GLY A 224 -16.62 -11.24 3.89
C GLY A 224 -15.93 -10.43 4.97
N LEU A 225 -15.34 -9.30 4.56
CA LEU A 225 -14.80 -8.34 5.51
C LEU A 225 -15.95 -7.79 6.38
N GLU A 226 -15.75 -7.72 7.69
CA GLU A 226 -16.68 -7.05 8.60
C GLU A 226 -16.20 -5.62 8.86
N TRP A 227 -17.09 -4.63 8.70
CA TRP A 227 -16.74 -3.24 8.94
C TRP A 227 -17.93 -2.42 9.47
N HIS A 228 -17.60 -1.35 10.19
CA HIS A 228 -18.55 -0.35 10.67
C HIS A 228 -18.77 0.76 9.63
N ASP A 229 -19.92 1.42 9.71
CA ASP A 229 -20.20 2.59 8.90
C ASP A 229 -19.31 3.77 9.34
N ARG A 230 -18.83 4.59 8.38
CA ARG A 230 -17.96 5.74 8.70
C ARG A 230 -18.65 6.72 9.64
N SER A 231 -19.94 6.93 9.46
CA SER A 231 -20.71 7.84 10.31
C SER A 231 -20.92 7.34 11.74
N SER A 232 -20.75 6.04 12.00
CA SER A 232 -20.92 5.48 13.35
C SER A 232 -19.65 5.47 14.19
N VAL A 233 -18.47 5.66 13.57
CA VAL A 233 -17.16 5.55 14.25
C VAL A 233 -16.23 6.74 14.02
N GLY A 234 -16.72 7.79 13.35
CA GLY A 234 -15.94 8.99 13.06
C GLY A 234 -15.42 9.71 14.32
N PRO A 235 -14.47 10.64 14.17
CA PRO A 235 -13.82 11.05 12.90
C PRO A 235 -12.81 10.00 12.38
N ILE A 236 -12.64 9.98 11.06
CA ILE A 236 -11.65 9.16 10.33
C ILE A 236 -10.51 10.07 9.88
N LYS A 237 -9.27 9.62 10.06
CA LYS A 237 -8.08 10.33 9.59
C LYS A 237 -7.67 9.83 8.20
N TYR A 238 -7.34 10.75 7.33
CA TYR A 238 -6.88 10.49 5.97
C TYR A 238 -5.43 10.96 5.81
N TYR A 239 -4.64 10.24 5.03
CA TYR A 239 -3.20 10.47 4.92
C TYR A 239 -2.70 10.39 3.49
N PHE A 240 -1.74 11.26 3.16
CA PHE A 240 -0.79 11.05 2.09
C PHE A 240 0.30 10.08 2.52
N ILE A 241 0.65 9.15 1.63
CA ILE A 241 1.77 8.22 1.79
C ILE A 241 2.72 8.34 0.58
N ASP A 242 3.87 7.69 0.68
CA ASP A 242 4.85 7.57 -0.41
C ASP A 242 5.43 8.92 -0.87
N PHE A 243 6.49 9.33 -0.18
CA PHE A 243 7.23 10.56 -0.49
C PHE A 243 8.44 10.30 -1.40
N GLY A 244 8.49 9.14 -2.09
CA GLY A 244 9.65 8.75 -2.91
C GLY A 244 9.90 9.65 -4.13
N LEU A 245 8.86 10.35 -4.60
CA LEU A 245 8.95 11.34 -5.68
C LEU A 245 8.91 12.78 -5.18
N SER A 246 8.68 12.98 -3.88
CA SER A 246 8.55 14.29 -3.28
C SER A 246 9.85 15.07 -3.33
N LYS A 247 9.74 16.39 -3.27
CA LYS A 247 10.88 17.29 -3.26
C LYS A 247 10.68 18.36 -2.20
N TRP A 248 11.71 18.56 -1.38
CA TRP A 248 11.74 19.65 -0.41
C TRP A 248 12.52 20.83 -0.98
N PHE A 249 11.89 22.00 -1.03
CA PHE A 249 12.51 23.23 -1.53
C PHE A 249 13.02 24.09 -0.39
N TYR A 250 14.35 24.21 -0.27
CA TYR A 250 14.98 25.00 0.77
C TYR A 250 14.70 26.50 0.61
N PRO A 251 14.85 27.30 1.70
CA PRO A 251 14.73 28.75 1.63
C PRO A 251 15.66 29.34 0.56
N GLY A 252 15.11 30.19 -0.31
CA GLY A 252 15.85 30.80 -1.43
C GLY A 252 15.83 29.99 -2.73
N GLU A 253 15.42 28.71 -2.69
CA GLU A 253 15.22 27.94 -3.92
C GLU A 253 13.97 28.40 -4.66
N LYS A 254 14.06 28.37 -5.99
CA LYS A 254 12.91 28.58 -6.87
C LYS A 254 12.01 27.34 -6.81
N ILE A 255 10.71 27.54 -6.64
CA ILE A 255 9.70 26.47 -6.60
C ILE A 255 9.45 25.99 -8.04
N GLU A 256 10.39 25.23 -8.57
CA GLU A 256 10.32 24.68 -9.92
C GLU A 256 10.91 23.27 -9.97
N SER A 257 10.28 22.41 -10.76
CA SER A 257 10.69 21.02 -10.93
C SER A 257 10.50 20.56 -12.37
N SER A 258 11.26 19.54 -12.76
CA SER A 258 11.12 18.83 -14.03
C SER A 258 11.31 17.33 -13.80
N GLY A 259 10.84 16.50 -14.75
CA GLY A 259 11.28 15.12 -14.90
C GLY A 259 10.82 14.07 -13.88
N ALA A 260 9.86 14.34 -12.97
CA ALA A 260 9.21 13.26 -12.22
C ALA A 260 7.91 12.83 -12.87
N TYR A 261 7.73 11.52 -12.97
CA TYR A 261 6.49 10.93 -13.46
C TYR A 261 6.01 9.87 -12.48
N GLY A 262 4.96 10.22 -11.74
CA GLY A 262 4.27 9.29 -10.85
C GLY A 262 3.19 8.46 -11.57
N GLN A 263 2.09 8.24 -10.87
CA GLN A 263 0.93 7.50 -11.36
C GLN A 263 0.24 8.23 -12.51
N ASP A 264 0.05 9.55 -12.40
CA ASP A 264 -0.68 10.31 -13.40
C ASP A 264 0.22 10.81 -14.55
N ARG A 265 0.13 10.10 -15.68
CA ARG A 265 0.84 10.46 -16.92
C ARG A 265 0.11 11.52 -17.76
N SER A 266 -1.06 12.02 -17.32
CA SER A 266 -1.79 13.06 -18.06
C SER A 266 -1.52 14.49 -17.62
N VAL A 267 -0.71 14.70 -16.59
CA VAL A 267 -0.26 16.03 -16.14
C VAL A 267 0.30 16.78 -17.36
N PRO A 268 -0.29 17.92 -17.76
CA PRO A 268 0.12 18.64 -18.97
C PRO A 268 1.60 19.04 -18.97
N GLU A 269 2.09 19.50 -17.83
CA GLU A 269 3.45 19.98 -17.61
C GLU A 269 4.49 18.86 -17.83
N HIS A 270 4.13 17.60 -17.62
CA HIS A 270 5.02 16.47 -17.88
C HIS A 270 5.27 16.21 -19.37
N LYS A 271 4.51 16.83 -20.28
CA LYS A 271 4.73 16.72 -21.74
C LYS A 271 5.75 17.72 -22.26
N VAL A 272 6.17 18.66 -21.42
CA VAL A 272 7.12 19.72 -21.73
C VAL A 272 8.31 19.53 -20.80
N GLU A 273 9.53 19.63 -21.31
CA GLU A 273 10.74 19.51 -20.47
C GLU A 273 11.02 20.78 -19.65
N GLU A 274 10.13 21.77 -19.71
CA GLU A 274 10.27 23.04 -19.01
C GLU A 274 9.98 22.88 -17.50
N PRO A 275 10.75 23.60 -16.65
CA PRO A 275 10.45 23.65 -15.22
C PRO A 275 9.05 24.22 -14.98
N HIS A 276 8.30 23.60 -14.08
CA HIS A 276 6.96 24.02 -13.70
C HIS A 276 6.81 24.04 -12.18
N ASP A 277 5.75 24.70 -11.70
CA ASP A 277 5.37 24.75 -10.29
C ASP A 277 4.83 23.37 -9.85
N PRO A 278 5.59 22.58 -9.07
CA PRO A 278 5.18 21.23 -8.68
C PRO A 278 4.00 21.24 -7.69
N PHE A 279 3.73 22.36 -7.00
CA PHE A 279 2.56 22.46 -6.12
C PHE A 279 1.27 22.42 -6.96
N LYS A 280 1.28 22.99 -8.16
CA LYS A 280 0.14 22.90 -9.09
C LYS A 280 -0.07 21.49 -9.63
N VAL A 281 1.01 20.72 -9.77
CA VAL A 281 0.93 19.29 -10.14
C VAL A 281 0.21 18.51 -9.05
N ASP A 282 0.51 18.73 -7.77
CA ASP A 282 -0.20 18.09 -6.66
C ASP A 282 -1.70 18.39 -6.68
N ILE A 283 -2.07 19.67 -6.90
CA ILE A 283 -3.47 20.10 -7.00
C ILE A 283 -4.18 19.44 -8.20
N TYR A 284 -3.51 19.37 -9.36
CA TYR A 284 -4.05 18.70 -10.54
C TYR A 284 -4.30 17.20 -10.27
N GLN A 285 -3.32 16.52 -9.69
CA GLN A 285 -3.39 15.09 -9.38
C GLN A 285 -4.54 14.77 -8.41
N LEU A 286 -4.64 15.50 -7.28
CA LEU A 286 -5.73 15.33 -6.32
C LEU A 286 -7.10 15.67 -6.95
N GLY A 287 -7.16 16.74 -7.74
CA GLY A 287 -8.37 17.15 -8.46
C GLY A 287 -8.85 16.08 -9.45
N LYS A 288 -7.92 15.35 -10.10
CA LYS A 288 -8.28 14.24 -10.98
C LYS A 288 -8.83 13.05 -10.19
N VAL A 289 -8.26 12.72 -9.04
CA VAL A 289 -8.81 11.69 -8.15
C VAL A 289 -10.25 12.03 -7.74
N LEU A 290 -10.51 13.31 -7.42
CA LEU A 290 -11.87 13.80 -7.13
C LEU A 290 -12.83 13.57 -8.29
N ILE A 291 -12.43 13.94 -9.51
CA ILE A 291 -13.25 13.77 -10.73
C ILE A 291 -13.55 12.29 -10.99
N GLU A 292 -12.55 11.42 -10.88
CA GLU A 292 -12.72 9.99 -11.10
C GLU A 292 -13.65 9.35 -10.05
N MET A 293 -13.54 9.75 -8.78
CA MET A 293 -14.48 9.33 -7.73
C MET A 293 -15.93 9.72 -8.05
N ILE A 294 -16.15 10.96 -8.50
CA ILE A 294 -17.48 11.44 -8.88
C ILE A 294 -18.01 10.65 -10.08
N ARG A 295 -17.18 10.39 -11.11
CA ARG A 295 -17.55 9.60 -12.29
C ARG A 295 -17.96 8.18 -11.93
N VAL A 296 -17.18 7.49 -11.11
CA VAL A 296 -17.51 6.12 -10.66
C VAL A 296 -18.86 6.09 -9.95
N ARG A 297 -19.14 7.08 -9.09
CA ARG A 297 -20.40 7.16 -8.35
C ARG A 297 -21.59 7.51 -9.24
N LEU A 298 -21.44 8.43 -10.20
CA LEU A 298 -22.47 8.75 -11.20
C LEU A 298 -22.80 7.52 -12.05
N ILE A 299 -21.80 6.77 -12.49
CA ILE A 299 -22.02 5.52 -13.24
C ILE A 299 -22.78 4.49 -12.40
N ALA A 300 -22.44 4.34 -11.12
CA ALA A 300 -23.14 3.44 -10.21
C ALA A 300 -24.61 3.84 -9.95
N LEU A 301 -24.93 5.14 -10.02
CA LEU A 301 -26.30 5.64 -9.89
C LEU A 301 -27.12 5.48 -11.18
N VAL A 302 -26.50 5.66 -12.35
CA VAL A 302 -27.18 5.54 -13.66
C VAL A 302 -27.33 4.08 -14.11
N LYS A 303 -26.46 3.19 -13.64
CA LYS A 303 -26.54 1.74 -13.85
C LYS A 303 -26.62 1.05 -12.50
N PRO A 304 -27.82 0.87 -11.91
CA PRO A 304 -27.95 0.13 -10.67
C PRO A 304 -27.31 -1.26 -10.86
N PRO A 305 -26.69 -1.83 -9.82
CA PRO A 305 -26.05 -3.13 -9.93
C PRO A 305 -27.11 -4.15 -10.33
N PHE A 306 -26.90 -4.79 -11.48
CA PHE A 306 -27.61 -6.03 -11.78
C PHE A 306 -27.40 -7.01 -10.62
N PRO A 307 -28.44 -7.74 -10.20
CA PRO A 307 -28.32 -8.68 -9.11
C PRO A 307 -27.23 -9.69 -9.46
N ASP A 308 -26.33 -9.86 -8.50
CA ASP A 308 -25.34 -10.92 -8.31
C ASP A 308 -25.10 -11.88 -9.50
N LYS A 309 -23.88 -11.81 -10.07
CA LYS A 309 -22.99 -12.96 -10.42
C LYS A 309 -21.92 -12.69 -11.48
N ASN A 310 -21.85 -11.52 -12.15
CA ASN A 310 -20.89 -11.35 -13.27
C ASN A 310 -20.22 -9.96 -13.38
N ILE A 311 -19.80 -9.37 -12.26
CA ILE A 311 -19.11 -8.06 -12.23
C ILE A 311 -17.77 -8.07 -13.01
N ARG A 312 -17.14 -9.24 -13.20
CA ARG A 312 -15.82 -9.39 -13.85
C ARG A 312 -15.76 -9.01 -15.34
N ASN A 313 -16.89 -8.91 -16.04
CA ASN A 313 -16.90 -8.67 -17.50
C ASN A 313 -17.34 -7.28 -17.95
N THR A 314 -17.51 -6.32 -17.03
CA THR A 314 -17.87 -4.95 -17.44
C THR A 314 -16.64 -4.11 -17.79
N LYS A 315 -16.69 -3.36 -18.89
CA LYS A 315 -15.63 -2.42 -19.31
C LYS A 315 -15.24 -1.42 -18.21
N ALA A 316 -16.18 -1.07 -17.32
CA ALA A 316 -15.94 -0.21 -16.17
C ALA A 316 -15.08 -0.90 -15.09
N TRP A 317 -15.34 -2.18 -14.79
CA TRP A 317 -14.50 -2.96 -13.88
C TRP A 317 -13.11 -3.22 -14.47
N ASN A 318 -13.00 -3.42 -15.79
CA ASN A 318 -11.73 -3.55 -16.48
C ASN A 318 -10.92 -2.24 -16.56
N HIS A 319 -11.57 -1.08 -16.51
CA HIS A 319 -10.88 0.21 -16.37
C HIS A 319 -10.38 0.41 -14.93
N TYR A 320 -11.22 0.10 -13.94
CA TYR A 320 -10.89 0.16 -12.52
C TYR A 320 -9.81 -0.87 -12.10
N SER A 321 -9.79 -2.06 -12.70
CA SER A 321 -8.75 -3.08 -12.48
C SER A 321 -7.45 -2.82 -13.25
N LYS A 322 -7.51 -2.18 -14.43
CA LYS A 322 -6.32 -1.71 -15.15
C LYS A 322 -5.60 -0.58 -14.42
N LEU A 323 -6.35 0.32 -13.79
CA LEU A 323 -5.76 1.33 -12.89
C LEU A 323 -5.07 0.67 -11.69
N ARG A 324 -5.58 -0.46 -11.19
CA ARG A 324 -5.02 -1.19 -10.03
C ARG A 324 -3.76 -2.03 -10.33
N LEU A 325 -3.37 -2.17 -11.60
CA LEU A 325 -2.29 -3.07 -12.06
C LEU A 325 -1.22 -2.36 -12.92
N GLN A 326 -1.21 -1.03 -12.93
CA GLN A 326 -0.10 -0.20 -13.39
C GLN A 326 0.39 0.63 -12.21
#